data_AF-A0A914W3X7-F1
#
_entry.id   AF-A0A914W3X7-F1
#
_cell.length_a   1.000
_cell.length_b   1.000
_cell.length_c   1.000
_cell.angle_alpha   90.00
_cell.angle_beta   90.00
_cell.angle_gamma   90.00
#
_symmetry.space_group_name_H-M   'P 1'
#
loop_
_entity.id
_entity.type
_entity.pdbx_description
1 polymer ?
#
loop_
_entity_poly.entity_id
_entity_poly.type
_entity_poly.pdbx_seq_one_letter_code
_entity_poly.pdbx_strand_id
1 'polypeptide(L)'
;QWQWELGSVCVFLAWINLVLMIRKFPRFGIYVVMFTDILKTFSRFFLVFVLFVTAFAMGFFVLFQNRPSFSNVRISMMKTSVMMVGELDFDGLFSNPSTEHSETTFNRPFAYALFMFFLIVMTILLMNLLIGLAVDDIKAVQEKAVLKRLAMQVELVLHVERALPDKARRRYMLGRQKLFPNQRSVLKNIRRFFMGDDDTAQLNVNTISNHLNQELSEMAQVKLNQERFGKELDDVGSRLNGIGVQQRRLHSMMTAVMGHLKVNWEDQDEFQ
;
A
#
# COMPACT_ATOMS: atom_id res chain seq x y z
N GLN A 1 36.60 -6.71 7.64
CA GLN A 1 35.72 -6.43 6.49
C GLN A 1 34.26 -6.33 6.92
N TRP A 2 33.72 -7.31 7.66
CA TRP A 2 32.37 -7.27 8.25
C TRP A 2 32.03 -5.99 9.06
N GLN A 3 33.03 -5.38 9.72
CA GLN A 3 32.84 -4.13 10.46
C GLN A 3 32.46 -2.94 9.56
N TRP A 4 32.97 -2.88 8.34
CA TRP A 4 32.65 -1.82 7.38
C TRP A 4 31.26 -2.03 6.77
N GLU A 5 30.89 -3.29 6.50
CA GLU A 5 29.55 -3.67 6.07
C GLU A 5 28.50 -3.37 7.15
N LEU A 6 28.78 -3.74 8.40
CA LEU A 6 27.89 -3.44 9.52
C LEU A 6 27.83 -1.93 9.80
N GLY A 7 28.97 -1.25 9.73
CA GLY A 7 29.07 0.20 9.90
C GLY A 7 28.23 0.97 8.88
N SER A 8 28.26 0.57 7.61
CA SER A 8 27.44 1.21 6.56
C SER A 8 25.95 1.00 6.80
N VAL A 9 25.53 -0.21 7.21
CA VAL A 9 24.14 -0.51 7.59
C VAL A 9 23.71 0.30 8.80
N CYS A 10 24.55 0.41 9.84
CA CYS A 10 24.25 1.21 11.03
C CYS A 10 24.09 2.69 10.70
N VAL A 11 24.98 3.27 9.88
CA VAL A 11 24.87 4.67 9.45
C VAL A 11 23.60 4.88 8.64
N PHE A 12 23.30 4.00 7.69
CA PHE A 12 22.06 4.08 6.90
C PHE A 12 20.80 4.01 7.78
N LEU A 13 20.73 3.03 8.69
CA LEU A 13 19.60 2.88 9.62
C LEU A 13 19.47 4.06 10.58
N ALA A 14 20.59 4.67 11.01
CA ALA A 14 20.56 5.87 11.85
C ALA A 14 19.89 7.05 11.12
N TRP A 15 20.17 7.25 9.83
CA TRP A 15 19.51 8.27 9.02
C TRP A 15 18.04 7.96 8.75
N ILE A 16 17.68 6.70 8.50
CA ILE A 16 16.28 6.29 8.37
C ILE A 16 15.52 6.54 9.70
N ASN A 17 16.12 6.19 10.84
CA ASN A 17 15.55 6.47 12.16
C ASN A 17 15.40 7.98 12.41
N LEU A 18 16.34 8.79 11.93
CA LEU A 18 16.23 10.25 11.99
C LEU A 18 15.00 10.74 11.21
N VAL A 19 14.77 10.24 9.99
CA VAL A 19 13.57 10.58 9.21
C VAL A 19 12.29 10.16 9.95
N LEU A 20 12.28 8.99 10.59
CA LEU A 20 11.16 8.54 11.41
C LEU A 20 10.95 9.38 12.68
N MET A 21 12.01 9.90 13.29
CA MET A 21 11.92 10.87 14.39
C MET A 21 11.32 12.21 13.92
N ILE A 22 11.65 12.65 12.70
CA ILE A 22 11.09 13.88 12.09
C ILE A 22 9.56 13.81 11.97
N ARG A 23 8.98 12.60 11.88
CA ARG A 23 7.52 12.37 11.92
C ARG A 23 6.83 13.07 13.08
N LYS A 24 7.49 13.21 14.23
CA LYS A 24 6.91 13.83 15.43
C LYS A 24 6.81 15.35 15.35
N PHE A 25 7.47 16.00 14.38
CA PHE A 25 7.40 17.45 14.22
C PHE A 25 6.17 17.84 13.38
N PRO A 26 5.30 18.76 13.83
CA PRO A 26 4.07 19.11 13.12
C PRO A 26 4.26 19.62 11.69
N ARG A 27 5.34 20.36 11.42
CA ARG A 27 5.62 20.93 10.10
C ARG A 27 6.14 19.91 9.09
N PHE A 28 7.14 19.12 9.47
CA PHE A 28 7.81 18.17 8.57
C PHE A 28 7.18 16.79 8.62
N GLY A 29 6.57 16.43 9.76
CA GLY A 29 6.03 15.11 10.02
C GLY A 29 4.90 14.72 9.08
N ILE A 30 4.13 15.69 8.57
CA ILE A 30 3.08 15.41 7.58
C ILE A 30 3.63 14.83 6.28
N TYR A 31 4.77 15.33 5.81
CA TYR A 31 5.42 14.81 4.61
C TYR A 31 5.98 13.41 4.85
N VAL A 32 6.56 13.16 6.02
CA VAL A 32 7.06 11.83 6.41
C VAL A 32 5.90 10.83 6.49
N VAL A 33 4.78 11.20 7.11
CA VAL A 33 3.59 10.34 7.19
C VAL A 33 3.03 10.04 5.81
N MET A 34 2.86 11.07 4.97
CA MET A 34 2.40 10.91 3.59
C MET A 34 3.33 9.99 2.80
N PHE A 35 4.65 10.18 2.90
CA PHE A 35 5.63 9.29 2.26
C PHE A 35 5.50 7.84 2.75
N THR A 36 5.36 7.61 4.06
CA THR A 36 5.20 6.24 4.59
C THR A 36 3.88 5.59 4.15
N ASP A 37 2.81 6.37 3.98
CA ASP A 37 1.53 5.87 3.47
C ASP A 37 1.64 5.48 1.99
N ILE A 38 2.24 6.35 1.16
CA ILE A 38 2.51 6.07 -0.26
C ILE A 38 3.41 4.84 -0.40
N LEU A 39 4.46 4.74 0.41
CA LEU A 39 5.35 3.57 0.41
C LEU A 39 4.59 2.29 0.76
N LYS A 40 3.62 2.35 1.69
CA LYS A 40 2.78 1.21 2.05
C LYS A 40 1.86 0.81 0.90
N THR A 41 1.26 1.75 0.19
CA THR A 41 0.44 1.44 -1.00
C THR A 41 1.32 0.87 -2.11
N PHE A 42 2.43 1.53 -2.43
CA PHE A 42 3.44 1.05 -3.38
C PHE A 42 3.85 -0.39 -3.09
N SER A 43 4.16 -0.71 -1.83
CA SER A 43 4.60 -2.05 -1.42
C SER A 43 3.57 -3.15 -1.70
N ARG A 44 2.26 -2.83 -1.65
CA ARG A 44 1.22 -3.82 -2.00
C ARG A 44 1.23 -4.13 -3.50
N PHE A 45 1.43 -3.13 -4.34
CA PHE A 45 1.49 -3.29 -5.80
C PHE A 45 2.87 -3.78 -6.27
N PHE A 46 3.92 -3.57 -5.48
CA PHE A 46 5.31 -3.95 -5.80
C PHE A 46 5.50 -5.44 -6.08
N LEU A 47 4.69 -6.31 -5.47
CA LEU A 47 4.75 -7.76 -5.73
C LEU A 47 4.52 -8.10 -7.20
N VAL A 48 3.61 -7.40 -7.87
CA VAL A 48 3.35 -7.59 -9.30
C VAL A 48 4.59 -7.22 -10.12
N PHE A 49 5.30 -6.15 -9.73
CA PHE A 49 6.54 -5.75 -10.39
C PHE A 49 7.65 -6.78 -10.22
N VAL A 50 7.81 -7.36 -9.03
CA VAL A 50 8.81 -8.42 -8.80
C VAL A 50 8.55 -9.63 -9.70
N LEU A 51 7.27 -10.02 -9.90
CA LEU A 51 6.91 -11.11 -10.81
C LEU A 51 7.32 -10.81 -12.27
N PHE A 52 7.05 -9.60 -12.74
CA PHE A 52 7.47 -9.21 -14.09
C PHE A 52 8.99 -9.12 -14.24
N VAL A 53 9.68 -8.48 -13.29
CA VAL A 53 11.15 -8.36 -13.29
C VAL A 53 11.79 -9.74 -13.29
N THR A 54 11.30 -10.68 -12.48
CA THR A 54 11.83 -12.05 -12.45
C THR A 54 11.58 -12.81 -13.76
N ALA A 55 10.40 -12.68 -14.35
CA ALA A 55 10.08 -13.30 -15.64
C ALA A 55 10.98 -12.80 -16.78
N PHE A 56 11.12 -11.48 -16.92
CA PHE A 56 11.97 -10.87 -17.93
C PHE A 56 13.47 -11.11 -17.66
N ALA A 57 13.91 -11.07 -16.40
CA ALA A 57 15.29 -11.34 -16.05
C ALA A 57 15.69 -12.78 -16.39
N MET A 58 14.81 -13.76 -16.19
CA MET A 58 15.06 -15.14 -16.63
C MET A 58 15.07 -15.26 -18.15
N GLY A 59 14.14 -14.59 -18.86
CA GLY A 59 14.14 -14.55 -20.32
C GLY A 59 15.41 -13.95 -20.91
N PHE A 60 15.88 -12.83 -20.36
CA PHE A 60 17.12 -12.17 -20.76
C PHE A 60 18.36 -12.95 -20.36
N PHE A 61 18.35 -13.64 -19.21
CA PHE A 61 19.43 -14.54 -18.81
C PHE A 61 19.65 -15.62 -19.87
N VAL A 62 18.59 -16.27 -20.35
CA VAL A 62 18.71 -17.32 -21.39
C VAL A 62 19.17 -16.74 -22.74
N LEU A 63 18.64 -15.59 -23.16
CA LEU A 63 18.94 -14.99 -24.47
C LEU A 63 20.31 -14.31 -24.54
N PHE A 64 20.76 -13.71 -23.44
CA PHE A 64 21.98 -12.92 -23.35
C PHE A 64 23.04 -13.54 -22.44
N GLN A 65 22.96 -14.84 -22.11
CA GLN A 65 23.92 -15.54 -21.25
C GLN A 65 25.40 -15.32 -21.62
N ASN A 66 25.68 -15.09 -22.91
CA ASN A 66 27.03 -14.82 -23.42
C ASN A 66 27.52 -13.38 -23.15
N ARG A 67 26.72 -12.52 -22.50
CA ARG A 67 27.08 -11.16 -22.11
C ARG A 67 27.41 -11.10 -20.62
N PRO A 68 28.44 -10.34 -20.20
CA PRO A 68 28.82 -10.22 -18.78
C PRO A 68 27.65 -9.70 -17.92
N SER A 69 26.83 -8.80 -18.48
CA SER A 69 25.63 -8.23 -17.85
C SER A 69 24.54 -9.25 -17.52
N PHE A 70 24.56 -10.43 -18.13
CA PHE A 70 23.57 -11.50 -17.95
C PHE A 70 24.22 -12.86 -17.64
N SER A 71 25.48 -12.85 -17.20
CA SER A 71 26.27 -14.06 -16.89
C SER A 71 25.71 -14.88 -15.73
N ASN A 72 25.00 -14.24 -14.79
CA ASN A 72 24.44 -14.86 -13.61
C ASN A 72 23.00 -14.40 -13.41
N VAL A 73 22.14 -15.28 -12.89
CA VAL A 73 20.73 -14.95 -12.60
C VAL A 73 20.62 -13.72 -11.68
N ARG A 74 21.47 -13.60 -10.66
CA ARG A 74 21.48 -12.43 -9.75
C ARG A 74 21.84 -11.12 -10.46
N ILE A 75 22.83 -11.17 -11.34
CA ILE A 75 23.29 -10.00 -12.10
C ILE A 75 22.25 -9.63 -13.16
N SER A 76 21.63 -10.62 -13.80
CA SER A 76 20.50 -10.44 -14.73
C SER A 76 19.31 -9.77 -14.06
N MET A 77 18.93 -10.21 -12.84
CA MET A 77 17.87 -9.57 -12.06
C MET A 77 18.22 -8.10 -11.77
N MET A 78 19.44 -7.83 -11.30
CA MET A 78 19.88 -6.45 -11.03
C MET A 78 19.89 -5.58 -12.30
N LYS A 79 20.41 -6.09 -13.42
CA LYS A 79 20.43 -5.39 -14.70
C LYS A 79 19.02 -5.12 -15.21
N THR A 80 18.11 -6.08 -15.07
CA THR A 80 16.68 -5.93 -15.46
C THR A 80 15.97 -4.91 -14.56
N SER A 81 16.28 -4.87 -13.25
CA SER A 81 15.77 -3.82 -12.35
C SER A 81 16.28 -2.43 -12.71
N VAL A 82 17.55 -2.30 -13.08
CA VAL A 82 18.13 -1.03 -13.56
C VAL A 82 17.48 -0.60 -14.88
N MET A 83 17.26 -1.54 -15.79
CA MET A 83 16.53 -1.30 -17.03
C MET A 83 15.08 -0.89 -16.81
N MET A 84 14.41 -1.43 -15.78
CA MET A 84 13.06 -1.02 -15.38
C MET A 84 13.01 0.47 -15.01
N VAL A 85 14.01 0.99 -14.29
CA VAL A 85 14.08 2.41 -13.90
C VAL A 85 14.21 3.35 -15.12
N GLY A 86 14.65 2.82 -16.27
CA GLY A 86 14.74 3.55 -17.53
C GLY A 86 16.15 3.59 -18.14
N GLU A 87 17.13 2.96 -17.50
CA GLU A 87 18.49 2.86 -18.05
C GLU A 87 18.55 1.73 -19.10
N LEU A 88 18.28 2.09 -20.35
CA LEU A 88 18.28 1.17 -21.49
C LEU A 88 19.61 1.22 -22.25
N ASP A 89 20.40 0.15 -22.15
CA ASP A 89 21.67 0.01 -22.86
C ASP A 89 21.51 -0.88 -24.10
N PHE A 90 20.91 -0.33 -25.17
CA PHE A 90 20.66 -1.06 -26.41
C PHE A 90 21.96 -1.39 -27.16
N ASP A 91 22.90 -0.44 -27.23
CA ASP A 91 24.16 -0.62 -27.94
C ASP A 91 25.06 -1.68 -27.29
N GLY A 92 25.13 -1.71 -25.95
CA GLY A 92 25.83 -2.75 -25.21
C GLY A 92 25.22 -4.16 -25.38
N LEU A 93 23.91 -4.24 -25.62
CA LEU A 93 23.20 -5.50 -25.82
C LEU A 93 23.32 -6.03 -27.26
N PHE A 94 23.10 -5.16 -28.25
CA PHE A 94 22.87 -5.56 -29.64
C PHE A 94 23.94 -5.10 -30.64
N SER A 95 24.68 -4.00 -30.39
CA SER A 95 25.57 -3.40 -31.40
C SER A 95 27.04 -3.78 -31.25
N ASN A 96 27.55 -4.06 -30.04
CA ASN A 96 28.98 -4.31 -29.83
C ASN A 96 29.42 -5.76 -30.22
N PRO A 97 30.27 -5.93 -31.24
CA PRO A 97 30.97 -7.17 -31.56
C PRO A 97 32.37 -7.13 -30.92
N SER A 98 32.45 -6.88 -29.61
CA SER A 98 33.73 -6.75 -28.93
C SER A 98 34.25 -8.14 -28.54
N THR A 99 35.08 -8.68 -29.44
CA THR A 99 36.22 -9.60 -29.20
C THR A 99 35.98 -10.97 -28.56
N GLU A 100 36.33 -11.98 -29.38
CA GLU A 100 36.80 -13.33 -29.05
C GLU A 100 35.84 -14.46 -28.66
N HIS A 101 34.55 -14.25 -28.42
CA HIS A 101 33.56 -15.35 -28.36
C HIS A 101 32.29 -15.03 -29.15
N SER A 102 32.46 -14.88 -30.47
CA SER A 102 31.41 -15.08 -31.49
C SER A 102 30.82 -16.48 -31.28
N GLU A 103 29.52 -16.71 -31.16
CA GLU A 103 28.41 -16.34 -32.02
C GLU A 103 27.13 -16.59 -31.21
N THR A 104 26.01 -16.06 -31.67
CA THR A 104 24.64 -16.40 -31.22
C THR A 104 24.17 -15.74 -29.92
N THR A 105 23.67 -14.50 -30.03
CA THR A 105 22.37 -14.24 -29.37
C THR A 105 21.40 -15.27 -29.94
N PHE A 106 20.90 -16.18 -29.11
CA PHE A 106 19.91 -17.18 -29.54
C PHE A 106 18.75 -16.42 -30.21
N ASN A 107 18.55 -16.65 -31.52
CA ASN A 107 17.48 -16.04 -32.33
C ASN A 107 17.37 -14.51 -32.19
N ARG A 108 18.26 -13.76 -32.86
CA ARG A 108 18.20 -12.27 -32.98
C ARG A 108 16.78 -11.68 -33.13
N PRO A 109 15.90 -12.15 -34.03
CA PRO A 109 14.56 -11.57 -34.16
C PRO A 109 13.70 -11.75 -32.91
N PHE A 110 13.82 -12.89 -32.22
CA PHE A 110 13.10 -13.14 -30.97
C PHE A 110 13.62 -12.26 -29.83
N ALA A 111 14.93 -12.04 -29.75
CA ALA A 111 15.52 -11.14 -28.76
C ALA A 111 15.06 -9.69 -28.95
N TYR A 112 14.99 -9.18 -30.19
CA TYR A 112 14.42 -7.85 -30.47
C TYR A 112 12.92 -7.78 -30.13
N ALA A 113 12.14 -8.82 -30.46
CA ALA A 113 10.72 -8.87 -30.13
C ALA A 113 10.47 -8.88 -28.61
N LEU A 114 11.21 -9.71 -27.86
CA LEU A 114 11.11 -9.76 -26.40
C LEU A 114 11.54 -8.44 -25.76
N PHE A 115 12.60 -7.81 -26.28
CA PHE A 115 13.06 -6.51 -25.81
C PHE A 115 12.03 -5.40 -26.10
N MET A 116 11.42 -5.38 -27.29
CA MET A 116 10.33 -4.45 -27.60
C MET A 116 9.14 -4.67 -26.65
N PHE A 117 8.74 -5.92 -26.42
CA PHE A 117 7.68 -6.25 -25.47
C PHE A 117 8.02 -5.78 -24.05
N PHE A 118 9.27 -5.97 -23.62
CA PHE A 118 9.76 -5.45 -22.34
C PHE A 118 9.62 -3.92 -22.24
N LEU A 119 9.97 -3.16 -23.30
CA LEU A 119 9.83 -1.69 -23.30
C LEU A 119 8.37 -1.26 -23.13
N ILE A 120 7.45 -1.91 -23.84
CA ILE A 120 6.02 -1.58 -23.74
C ILE A 120 5.53 -1.86 -22.32
N VAL A 121 5.82 -3.04 -21.77
CA VAL A 121 5.30 -3.41 -20.45
C VAL A 121 6.01 -2.63 -19.33
N MET A 122 7.34 -2.68 -19.23
CA MET A 122 8.07 -2.09 -18.11
C MET A 122 8.17 -0.56 -18.20
N THR A 123 8.56 -0.03 -19.36
CA THR A 123 8.86 1.41 -19.49
C THR A 123 7.60 2.23 -19.72
N ILE A 124 6.60 1.70 -20.44
CA ILE A 124 5.38 2.47 -20.74
C ILE A 124 4.27 2.10 -19.75
N LEU A 125 3.88 0.84 -19.62
CA LEU A 125 2.74 0.47 -18.78
C LEU A 125 3.06 0.60 -17.29
N LEU A 126 4.14 0.00 -16.80
CA LEU A 126 4.42 -0.03 -15.37
C LEU A 126 4.84 1.33 -14.81
N MET A 127 5.65 2.12 -15.54
CA MET A 127 6.01 3.47 -15.09
C MET A 127 4.81 4.40 -15.04
N ASN A 128 3.93 4.37 -16.03
CA ASN A 128 2.73 5.18 -16.02
C ASN A 128 1.74 4.75 -14.94
N LEU A 129 1.63 3.43 -14.68
CA LEU A 129 0.86 2.92 -13.55
C LEU A 129 1.43 3.40 -12.21
N LEU A 130 2.76 3.41 -12.07
CA LEU A 130 3.44 3.84 -10.86
C LEU A 130 3.18 5.32 -10.55
N ILE A 131 3.31 6.16 -11.57
CA ILE A 131 3.04 7.59 -11.47
C ILE A 131 1.54 7.81 -11.21
N GLY A 132 0.66 7.07 -11.87
CA GLY A 132 -0.79 7.15 -11.67
C GLY A 132 -1.20 6.85 -10.24
N LEU A 133 -0.75 5.73 -9.68
CA LEU A 133 -1.02 5.34 -8.29
C LEU A 133 -0.43 6.35 -7.29
N ALA A 134 0.80 6.81 -7.52
CA ALA A 134 1.43 7.79 -6.65
C ALA A 134 0.68 9.13 -6.65
N VAL A 135 0.23 9.59 -7.81
CA VAL A 135 -0.52 10.86 -7.94
C VAL A 135 -1.88 10.77 -7.26
N ASP A 136 -2.59 9.65 -7.41
CA ASP A 136 -3.90 9.47 -6.77
C ASP A 136 -3.79 9.34 -5.25
N ASP A 137 -2.78 8.63 -4.74
CA ASP A 137 -2.48 8.55 -3.31
C ASP A 137 -2.11 9.93 -2.73
N ILE A 138 -1.29 10.71 -3.43
CA ILE A 138 -0.91 12.07 -3.00
C ILE A 138 -2.15 12.94 -2.87
N LYS A 139 -3.06 12.93 -3.85
CA LYS A 139 -4.31 13.71 -3.80
C LYS A 139 -5.18 13.33 -2.61
N ALA A 140 -5.40 12.03 -2.40
CA ALA A 140 -6.21 11.53 -1.30
C ALA A 140 -5.63 11.91 0.08
N VAL A 141 -4.30 11.84 0.24
CA VAL A 141 -3.65 12.25 1.49
C VAL A 141 -3.63 13.77 1.65
N GLN A 142 -3.52 14.53 0.56
CA GLN A 142 -3.54 16.00 0.58
C GLN A 142 -4.90 16.55 1.01
N GLU A 143 -6.01 15.94 0.59
CA GLU A 143 -7.36 16.34 1.01
C GLU A 143 -7.53 16.24 2.53
N LYS A 144 -6.98 15.18 3.15
CA LYS A 144 -7.05 14.94 4.60
C LYS A 144 -5.86 15.52 5.37
N ALA A 145 -4.93 16.19 4.70
CA ALA A 145 -3.64 16.61 5.25
C ALA A 145 -3.81 17.53 6.47
N VAL A 146 -4.70 18.52 6.39
CA VAL A 146 -4.84 19.52 7.46
C VAL A 146 -5.39 18.88 8.74
N LEU A 147 -6.41 18.03 8.62
CA LEU A 147 -6.96 17.29 9.75
C LEU A 147 -5.92 16.33 10.35
N LYS A 148 -5.18 15.62 9.49
CA LYS A 148 -4.09 14.72 9.93
C LYS A 148 -2.99 15.48 10.65
N ARG A 149 -2.65 16.70 10.19
CA ARG A 149 -1.69 17.59 10.86
C ARG A 149 -2.15 17.96 12.26
N LEU A 150 -3.41 18.36 12.40
CA LEU A 150 -3.99 18.76 13.69
C LEU A 150 -4.05 17.56 14.65
N ALA A 151 -4.46 16.39 14.16
CA ALA A 151 -4.45 15.16 14.95
C ALA A 151 -3.04 14.82 15.46
N MET A 152 -2.01 14.93 14.61
CA MET A 152 -0.62 14.72 15.03
C MET A 152 -0.16 15.73 16.09
N GLN A 153 -0.59 16.99 16.01
CA GLN A 153 -0.29 18.00 17.04
C GLN A 153 -0.93 17.63 18.38
N VAL A 154 -2.21 17.23 18.37
CA VAL A 154 -2.93 16.81 19.58
C VAL A 154 -2.28 15.56 20.18
N GLU A 155 -1.94 14.56 19.35
CA GLU A 155 -1.28 13.34 19.80
C GLU A 155 0.10 13.64 20.41
N LEU A 156 0.88 14.52 19.79
CA LEU A 156 2.17 14.96 20.33
C LEU A 156 1.99 15.63 21.71
N VAL A 157 1.03 16.55 21.83
CA VAL A 157 0.72 17.23 23.10
C VAL A 157 0.30 16.23 24.16
N LEU A 158 -0.57 15.27 23.84
CA LEU A 158 -1.01 14.21 24.75
C LEU A 158 0.14 13.30 25.18
N HIS A 159 1.03 12.92 24.27
CA HIS A 159 2.22 12.12 24.61
C HIS A 159 3.16 12.88 25.54
N VAL A 160 3.39 14.16 25.29
CA VAL A 160 4.20 15.02 26.15
C VAL A 160 3.54 15.19 27.52
N GLU A 161 2.23 15.43 27.56
CA GLU A 161 1.45 15.57 28.79
C GLU A 161 1.51 14.28 29.65
N ARG A 162 1.37 13.11 29.02
CA ARG A 162 1.48 11.81 29.70
C ARG A 162 2.89 11.52 30.21
N ALA A 163 3.92 11.98 29.50
CA ALA A 163 5.32 11.80 29.91
C ALA A 163 5.77 12.79 31.01
N LEU A 164 5.04 13.89 31.21
CA LEU A 164 5.38 14.93 32.17
C LEU A 164 5.01 14.54 33.60
N PRO A 165 5.92 14.71 34.59
CA PRO A 165 5.60 14.51 35.99
C PRO A 165 4.51 15.46 36.49
N ASP A 166 3.68 15.02 37.43
CA ASP A 166 2.54 15.80 37.96
C ASP A 166 2.90 17.21 38.45
N LYS A 167 4.11 17.36 39.02
CA LYS A 167 4.62 18.65 39.49
C LYS A 167 4.86 19.64 38.35
N ALA A 168 5.38 19.16 37.21
CA ALA A 168 5.59 19.97 36.02
C ALA A 168 4.24 20.28 35.34
N ARG A 169 3.35 19.28 35.26
CA ARG A 169 2.00 19.46 34.72
C ARG A 169 1.23 20.58 35.41
N ARG A 170 1.20 20.58 36.76
CA ARG A 170 0.54 21.64 37.55
C ARG A 170 1.20 23.02 37.41
N ARG A 171 2.50 23.08 37.11
CA ARG A 171 3.23 24.35 36.98
C ARG A 171 3.06 25.00 35.61
N TYR A 172 3.00 24.19 34.54
CA TYR A 172 3.00 24.69 33.16
C TYR A 172 1.61 24.76 32.51
N MET A 173 0.59 24.09 33.07
CA MET A 173 -0.78 24.23 32.60
C MET A 173 -1.42 25.52 33.12
N LEU A 174 -1.39 26.59 32.32
CA LEU A 174 -2.22 27.77 32.55
C LEU A 174 -3.56 27.62 31.81
N GLY A 175 -4.68 27.68 32.54
CA GLY A 175 -6.02 27.60 31.96
C GLY A 175 -6.48 28.86 31.18
N ARG A 176 -5.71 29.95 31.25
CA ARG A 176 -5.97 31.19 30.49
C ARG A 176 -4.68 31.79 29.96
N GLN A 177 -4.67 32.18 28.70
CA GLN A 177 -3.56 32.90 28.06
C GLN A 177 -4.07 34.24 27.51
N LYS A 178 -3.38 35.34 27.83
CA LYS A 178 -3.63 36.65 27.20
C LYS A 178 -2.83 36.73 25.91
N LEU A 179 -3.52 36.85 24.78
CA LEU A 179 -2.92 37.01 23.45
C LEU A 179 -2.75 38.49 23.11
N PHE A 180 -1.52 38.90 22.76
CA PHE A 180 -1.24 40.23 22.20
C PHE A 180 -1.00 40.10 20.69
N PRO A 181 -1.94 40.56 19.83
CA PRO A 181 -1.90 40.30 18.39
C PRO A 181 -0.71 40.94 17.66
N ASN A 182 -0.24 42.09 18.12
CA ASN A 182 0.71 42.93 17.35
C ASN A 182 2.12 43.03 17.96
N GLN A 183 2.46 42.21 18.97
CA GLN A 183 3.83 42.15 19.49
C GLN A 183 4.65 41.10 18.72
N ARG A 184 5.71 41.57 18.05
CA ARG A 184 6.68 40.71 17.37
C ARG A 184 7.68 40.19 18.40
N SER A 185 7.63 38.88 18.66
CA SER A 185 8.64 38.18 19.45
C SER A 185 9.33 37.16 18.56
N VAL A 186 10.66 37.18 18.51
CA VAL A 186 11.47 36.23 17.73
C VAL A 186 11.14 34.79 18.13
N LEU A 187 10.93 34.54 19.42
CA LEU A 187 10.57 33.23 19.96
C LEU A 187 9.17 32.77 19.50
N LYS A 188 8.22 33.72 19.35
CA LYS A 188 6.88 33.45 18.78
C LYS A 188 6.97 33.12 17.30
N ASN A 189 7.90 33.72 16.56
CA ASN A 189 8.13 33.39 15.14
C ASN A 189 8.75 32.00 14.98
N ILE A 190 9.76 31.67 15.80
CA ILE A 190 10.37 30.32 15.82
C ILE A 190 9.32 29.28 16.19
N ARG A 191 8.53 29.52 17.24
CA ARG A 191 7.44 28.60 17.64
C ARG A 191 6.41 28.43 16.54
N ARG A 192 5.95 29.50 15.89
CA ARG A 192 5.02 29.43 14.75
C ARG A 192 5.59 28.60 13.61
N PHE A 193 6.87 28.81 13.28
CA PHE A 193 7.57 28.03 12.27
C PHE A 193 7.58 26.53 12.61
N PHE A 194 8.03 26.14 13.81
CA PHE A 194 8.11 24.72 14.19
C PHE A 194 6.73 24.03 14.38
N MET A 195 5.74 24.75 14.91
CA MET A 195 4.37 24.24 15.05
C MET A 195 3.59 24.25 13.73
N GLY A 196 4.06 24.96 12.71
CA GLY A 196 3.33 25.14 11.45
C GLY A 196 2.06 25.95 11.62
N ASP A 197 1.97 26.75 12.68
CA ASP A 197 0.82 27.59 13.06
C ASP A 197 0.79 28.83 12.14
N ASP A 198 0.56 28.57 10.85
CA ASP A 198 0.30 29.60 9.84
C ASP A 198 -1.18 29.98 9.94
N ASP A 199 -1.45 31.26 10.22
CA ASP A 199 -2.79 31.87 10.35
C ASP A 199 -3.71 31.64 9.13
N THR A 200 -3.19 31.09 8.03
CA THR A 200 -3.92 30.73 6.80
C THR A 200 -4.63 29.37 6.87
N ALA A 201 -4.34 28.55 7.88
CA ALA A 201 -5.06 27.30 8.14
C ALA A 201 -6.08 27.46 9.28
N GLN A 202 -6.77 28.60 9.36
CA GLN A 202 -8.06 28.66 10.05
C GLN A 202 -9.05 27.77 9.28
N LEU A 203 -8.92 26.45 9.48
CA LEU A 203 -10.03 25.55 9.29
C LEU A 203 -11.15 26.08 10.19
N ASN A 204 -12.16 26.68 9.58
CA ASN A 204 -13.36 27.05 10.29
C ASN A 204 -13.88 25.79 10.99
N VAL A 205 -14.31 25.90 12.24
CA VAL A 205 -14.85 24.77 13.01
C VAL A 205 -15.96 24.08 12.21
N ASN A 206 -16.70 24.86 11.41
CA ASN A 206 -17.71 24.37 10.48
C ASN A 206 -17.13 23.45 9.39
N THR A 207 -15.94 23.73 8.84
CA THR A 207 -15.28 22.88 7.84
C THR A 207 -14.83 21.54 8.46
N ILE A 208 -14.30 21.57 9.69
CA ILE A 208 -13.92 20.35 10.43
C ILE A 208 -15.16 19.52 10.76
N SER A 209 -16.23 20.17 11.25
CA SER A 209 -17.51 19.53 11.54
C SER A 209 -18.10 18.89 10.29
N ASN A 210 -18.04 19.58 9.14
CA ASN A 210 -18.52 19.04 7.88
C ASN A 210 -17.73 17.79 7.44
N HIS A 211 -16.40 17.80 7.52
CA HIS A 211 -15.59 16.62 7.18
C HIS A 211 -15.80 15.44 8.13
N LEU A 212 -15.93 15.70 9.44
CA LEU A 212 -16.25 14.65 10.43
C LEU A 212 -17.66 14.08 10.22
N ASN A 213 -18.65 14.94 9.95
CA ASN A 213 -20.02 14.52 9.67
C ASN A 213 -20.10 13.72 8.37
N GLN A 214 -19.29 14.05 7.37
CA GLN A 214 -19.19 13.29 6.13
C GLN A 214 -18.65 11.88 6.38
N GLU A 215 -17.51 11.73 7.08
CA GLU A 215 -16.98 10.39 7.40
C GLU A 215 -17.93 9.58 8.30
N LEU A 216 -18.64 10.23 9.24
CA LEU A 216 -19.63 9.58 10.08
C LEU A 216 -20.84 9.10 9.27
N SER A 217 -21.28 9.87 8.27
CA SER A 217 -22.36 9.52 7.35
C SER A 217 -22.01 8.31 6.49
N GLU A 218 -20.79 8.28 5.93
CA GLU A 218 -20.29 7.15 5.14
C GLU A 218 -20.22 5.88 6.01
N MET A 219 -19.69 5.97 7.23
CA MET A 219 -19.63 4.83 8.14
C MET A 219 -21.03 4.34 8.56
N ALA A 220 -21.98 5.25 8.75
CA ALA A 220 -23.37 4.91 9.05
C ALA A 220 -24.04 4.19 7.88
N GLN A 221 -23.81 4.63 6.63
CA GLN A 221 -24.30 3.94 5.43
C GLN A 221 -23.72 2.54 5.29
N VAL A 222 -22.41 2.37 5.55
CA VAL A 222 -21.78 1.05 5.50
C VAL A 222 -22.40 0.10 6.54
N LYS A 223 -22.65 0.56 7.76
CA LYS A 223 -23.33 -0.25 8.79
C LYS A 223 -24.74 -0.65 8.37
N LEU A 224 -25.53 0.28 7.83
CA LEU A 224 -26.88 -0.02 7.33
C LEU A 224 -26.83 -1.04 6.18
N ASN A 225 -25.87 -0.91 5.27
CA ASN A 225 -25.68 -1.88 4.19
C ASN A 225 -25.29 -3.26 4.73
N GLN A 226 -24.44 -3.34 5.76
CA GLN A 226 -24.10 -4.60 6.44
C GLN A 226 -25.31 -5.24 7.13
N GLU A 227 -26.11 -4.45 7.85
CA GLU A 227 -27.34 -4.96 8.48
C GLU A 227 -28.35 -5.46 7.45
N ARG A 228 -28.50 -4.74 6.33
CA ARG A 228 -29.36 -5.16 5.22
C ARG A 228 -28.88 -6.49 4.63
N PHE A 229 -27.57 -6.62 4.40
CA PHE A 229 -26.98 -7.85 3.87
C PHE A 229 -27.16 -9.03 4.84
N GLY A 230 -27.04 -8.79 6.15
CA GLY A 230 -27.34 -9.79 7.18
C GLY A 230 -28.79 -10.28 7.12
N LYS A 231 -29.75 -9.37 6.99
CA LYS A 231 -31.18 -9.72 6.83
C LYS A 231 -31.45 -10.50 5.54
N GLU A 232 -30.78 -10.15 4.44
CA GLU A 232 -30.89 -10.90 3.19
C GLU A 232 -30.33 -12.33 3.33
N LEU A 233 -29.20 -12.50 4.04
CA LEU A 233 -28.64 -13.83 4.33
C LEU A 233 -29.58 -14.68 5.21
N ASP A 234 -30.21 -14.08 6.22
CA ASP A 234 -31.19 -14.77 7.06
C ASP A 234 -32.43 -15.19 6.25
N ASP A 235 -32.92 -14.33 5.35
CA ASP A 235 -34.03 -14.66 4.45
C ASP A 235 -33.64 -15.84 3.52
N VAL A 236 -32.46 -15.78 2.90
CA VAL A 236 -31.95 -16.89 2.07
C VAL A 236 -31.81 -18.17 2.90
N GLY A 237 -31.27 -18.10 4.12
CA GLY A 237 -31.16 -19.23 5.02
C GLY A 237 -32.52 -19.85 5.36
N SER A 238 -33.55 -19.02 5.59
CA SER A 238 -34.91 -19.49 5.84
C SER A 238 -35.52 -20.18 4.61
N ARG A 239 -35.28 -19.65 3.40
CA ARG A 239 -35.73 -20.27 2.14
C ARG A 239 -35.03 -21.60 1.89
N LEU A 240 -33.72 -21.69 2.12
CA LEU A 240 -32.96 -22.93 2.00
C LEU A 240 -33.44 -24.00 2.98
N ASN A 241 -33.72 -23.61 4.23
CA ASN A 241 -34.34 -24.52 5.20
C ASN A 241 -35.72 -24.99 4.74
N GLY A 242 -36.53 -24.10 4.16
CA GLY A 242 -37.81 -24.45 3.55
C GLY A 242 -37.67 -25.46 2.40
N ILE A 243 -36.68 -25.26 1.52
CA ILE A 243 -36.36 -26.18 0.42
C ILE A 243 -35.90 -27.54 0.98
N GLY A 244 -35.04 -27.56 2.00
CA GLY A 244 -34.60 -28.80 2.64
C GLY A 244 -35.76 -29.59 3.27
N VAL A 245 -36.76 -28.88 3.84
CA VAL A 245 -37.99 -29.52 4.35
C VAL A 245 -38.83 -30.09 3.20
N GLN A 246 -38.97 -29.36 2.09
CA GLN A 246 -39.68 -29.86 0.90
C GLN A 246 -39.00 -31.09 0.31
N GLN A 247 -37.67 -31.08 0.20
CA GLN A 247 -36.89 -32.20 -0.30
C GLN A 247 -37.05 -33.45 0.57
N ARG A 248 -37.02 -33.31 1.90
CA ARG A 248 -37.29 -34.43 2.83
C ARG A 248 -38.70 -34.99 2.66
N ARG A 249 -39.71 -34.13 2.47
CA ARG A 249 -41.09 -34.59 2.22
C ARG A 249 -41.21 -35.34 0.89
N LEU A 250 -40.62 -34.81 -0.18
CA LEU A 250 -40.58 -35.49 -1.48
C LEU A 250 -39.88 -36.84 -1.39
N HIS A 251 -38.74 -36.91 -0.70
CA HIS A 251 -38.04 -38.16 -0.44
C HIS A 251 -38.94 -39.17 0.27
N SER A 252 -39.58 -38.77 1.38
CA SER A 252 -40.49 -39.65 2.13
C SER A 252 -41.70 -40.14 1.32
N MET A 253 -42.27 -39.29 0.44
CA MET A 253 -43.35 -39.69 -0.45
C MET A 253 -42.87 -40.67 -1.52
N MET A 254 -41.69 -40.43 -2.11
CA MET A 254 -41.08 -41.36 -3.06
C MET A 254 -40.81 -42.72 -2.41
N THR A 255 -40.24 -42.74 -1.21
CA THR A 255 -40.00 -43.99 -0.45
C THR A 255 -41.31 -44.72 -0.16
N ALA A 256 -42.38 -44.02 0.24
CA ALA A 256 -43.69 -44.63 0.49
C ALA A 256 -44.34 -45.21 -0.78
N VAL A 257 -44.26 -44.49 -1.91
CA VAL A 257 -44.76 -44.96 -3.21
C VAL A 257 -43.97 -46.17 -3.70
N MET A 258 -42.64 -46.14 -3.58
CA MET A 258 -41.78 -47.27 -3.94
C MET A 258 -42.05 -48.50 -3.06
N GLY A 259 -42.29 -48.30 -1.76
CA GLY A 259 -42.69 -49.37 -0.84
C GLY A 259 -44.03 -50.00 -1.22
N HIS A 260 -45.01 -49.20 -1.65
CA HIS A 260 -46.30 -49.71 -2.14
C HIS A 260 -46.17 -50.48 -3.47
N LEU A 261 -45.18 -50.13 -4.30
CA LEU A 261 -44.88 -50.81 -5.58
C LEU A 261 -44.04 -52.10 -5.42
N LYS A 262 -43.67 -52.50 -4.19
CA LYS A 262 -42.81 -53.66 -3.89
C LYS A 262 -41.50 -53.69 -4.70
N VAL A 263 -40.95 -52.52 -5.01
CA VAL A 263 -39.62 -52.42 -5.61
C VAL A 263 -38.61 -52.49 -4.47
N ASN A 264 -37.70 -53.47 -4.51
CA ASN A 264 -36.65 -53.61 -3.50
C ASN A 264 -35.64 -52.46 -3.70
N TRP A 265 -35.56 -51.54 -2.74
CA TRP A 265 -34.58 -50.46 -2.74
C TRP A 265 -33.65 -50.68 -1.55
N GLU A 266 -32.39 -51.02 -1.82
CA GLU A 266 -31.32 -50.95 -0.83
C GLU A 266 -30.86 -49.50 -0.75
N ASP A 267 -30.93 -48.91 0.45
CA ASP A 267 -30.34 -47.61 0.74
C ASP A 267 -28.82 -47.70 0.52
N GLN A 268 -28.34 -47.25 -0.64
CA GLN A 268 -26.92 -46.89 -0.80
C GLN A 268 -26.68 -45.50 -0.22
N ASP A 269 -26.96 -45.34 1.08
CA ASP A 269 -26.46 -44.21 1.88
C ASP A 269 -25.14 -44.63 2.53
N GLU A 270 -24.13 -44.90 1.71
CA GLU A 270 -22.75 -45.03 2.20
C GLU A 270 -21.77 -44.42 1.21
N PHE A 271 -21.73 -43.09 1.15
CA PHE A 271 -20.49 -42.37 0.88
C PHE A 271 -20.43 -41.11 1.74
N GLN A 272 -19.51 -41.14 2.70
CA GLN A 272 -18.93 -39.99 3.39
C GLN A 272 -18.30 -39.01 2.40
#